data_AF-A0AAE3J9L6-F1
#
_entry.id   AF-A0AAE3J9L6-F1
#
_cell.length_a   1.000
_cell.length_b   1.000
_cell.length_c   1.000
_cell.angle_alpha   90.00
_cell.angle_beta   90.00
_cell.angle_gamma   90.00
#
_symmetry.space_group_name_H-M   'P 1'
#
loop_
_entity.id
_entity.type
_entity.pdbx_description
1 polymer ?
#
loop_
_entity_poly.entity_id
_entity_poly.type
_entity_poly.pdbx_seq_one_letter_code
_entity_poly.pdbx_strand_id
1 'polypeptide(L)'
;MKVNICDICDKIIGHKQGVTLKASDHTLTRIIDNHVISNMKRKYKVHICDDCIEAIEEYCKAAKAESNTKEVQTKIKGYTKQIKD
;
A
#
# COMPACT_ATOMS: atom_id res chain seq x y z
N MET A 1 14.30 15.67 -24.58
CA MET A 1 14.25 14.26 -24.13
C MET A 1 13.39 14.22 -22.87
N LYS A 2 12.27 13.47 -22.85
CA LYS A 2 11.47 13.31 -21.61
C LYS A 2 12.16 12.28 -20.74
N VAL A 3 12.64 12.71 -19.58
CA VAL A 3 13.16 11.84 -18.52
C VAL A 3 12.01 11.53 -17.58
N ASN A 4 11.84 10.25 -17.23
CA ASN A 4 10.92 9.85 -16.17
C ASN A 4 11.73 9.76 -14.88
N ILE A 5 11.15 10.19 -13.77
CA ILE A 5 11.79 10.14 -12.45
C ILE A 5 10.94 9.19 -11.61
N CYS A 6 11.59 8.30 -10.86
CA CYS A 6 10.90 7.43 -9.91
C CYS A 6 10.37 8.28 -8.74
N ASP A 7 9.06 8.26 -8.51
CA ASP A 7 8.41 9.04 -7.43
C ASP A 7 8.72 8.53 -6.02
N ILE A 8 9.47 7.42 -5.88
CA ILE A 8 9.85 6.83 -4.58
C ILE A 8 11.30 7.16 -4.21
N CYS A 9 12.22 7.10 -5.16
CA CYS A 9 13.67 7.19 -4.91
C CYS A 9 14.37 8.27 -5.74
N ASP A 10 13.62 9.09 -6.48
CA ASP A 10 14.09 10.19 -7.32
C ASP A 10 15.11 9.81 -8.42
N LYS A 11 15.33 8.51 -8.65
CA LYS A 11 16.20 8.03 -9.74
C LYS A 11 15.59 8.36 -11.10
N ILE A 12 16.44 8.84 -12.01
CA ILE A 12 16.09 8.98 -13.42
C ILE A 12 15.94 7.58 -14.02
N ILE A 13 14.78 7.30 -14.58
CA ILE A 13 14.44 6.03 -15.24
C ILE A 13 14.24 6.23 -16.74
N GLY A 14 14.76 5.29 -17.50
CA GLY A 14 14.50 5.19 -18.93
C GLY A 14 13.02 4.92 -19.20
N HIS A 15 12.54 5.25 -20.40
CA HIS A 15 11.13 5.11 -20.79
C HIS A 15 10.59 3.66 -20.76
N LYS A 16 11.48 2.66 -20.61
CA LYS A 16 11.18 1.22 -20.52
C LYS A 16 11.43 0.62 -19.13
N GLN A 17 11.92 1.40 -18.17
CA GLN A 17 12.23 0.94 -16.81
C GLN A 17 11.07 1.29 -15.88
N GLY A 18 10.60 0.32 -15.11
CA GLY A 18 9.53 0.52 -14.14
C GLY A 18 8.09 0.51 -14.68
N VAL A 19 7.16 0.90 -13.81
CA VAL A 19 5.72 0.97 -14.10
C VAL A 19 5.18 2.37 -13.93
N THR A 20 4.11 2.68 -14.67
CA THR A 20 3.33 3.92 -14.46
C THR A 20 1.93 3.56 -14.00
N LEU A 21 1.57 3.99 -12.78
CA LEU A 21 0.27 3.77 -12.16
C LEU A 21 -0.57 5.04 -12.21
N LYS A 22 -1.88 4.90 -12.30
CA LYS A 22 -2.81 6.02 -12.06
C LYS A 22 -3.23 5.95 -10.60
N ALA A 23 -2.88 6.97 -9.83
CA ALA A 23 -3.21 7.09 -8.42
C ALA A 23 -4.31 8.14 -8.20
N SER A 24 -5.03 7.98 -7.11
CA SER A 24 -5.88 9.05 -6.58
C SER A 24 -5.87 9.04 -5.07
N ASP A 25 -5.77 10.21 -4.47
CA ASP A 25 -5.92 10.34 -3.03
C ASP A 25 -7.36 10.01 -2.66
N HIS A 26 -7.56 8.92 -1.92
CA HIS A 26 -8.83 8.63 -1.27
C HIS A 26 -8.91 9.47 0.00
N THR A 27 -9.40 10.70 -0.11
CA THR A 27 -9.73 11.51 1.06
C THR A 27 -10.88 10.85 1.82
N LEU A 28 -10.71 10.65 3.13
CA LEU A 28 -11.77 10.26 4.07
C LEU A 28 -13.03 11.08 3.78
N THR A 29 -14.11 10.43 3.36
CA THR A 29 -15.44 11.05 3.31
C THR A 29 -15.81 11.43 4.75
N ARG A 30 -15.61 12.70 5.13
CA ARG A 30 -16.11 13.21 6.40
C ARG A 30 -17.53 13.69 6.18
N ILE A 31 -18.46 13.11 6.95
CA ILE A 31 -19.82 13.63 7.10
C ILE A 31 -19.76 14.60 8.28
N ILE A 32 -20.03 15.88 8.02
CA ILE A 32 -20.17 16.92 9.04
C ILE A 32 -21.52 17.57 8.77
N ASP A 33 -22.39 17.65 9.78
CA ASP A 33 -23.72 18.29 9.72
C ASP A 33 -24.57 17.85 8.51
N ASN A 34 -24.71 16.54 8.32
CA ASN A 34 -25.47 15.93 7.22
C ASN A 34 -25.00 16.32 5.80
N HIS A 35 -23.85 16.97 5.67
CA HIS A 35 -23.23 17.29 4.39
C HIS A 35 -22.06 16.34 4.12
N VAL A 36 -22.08 15.74 2.93
CA VAL A 36 -20.95 15.00 2.39
C VAL A 36 -19.99 16.02 1.79
N ILE A 37 -18.91 16.34 2.50
CA ILE A 37 -17.84 17.19 1.97
C ILE A 37 -16.88 16.29 1.19
N SER A 38 -17.08 16.16 -0.12
CA SER A 38 -16.13 15.47 -0.98
C SER A 38 -15.02 16.44 -1.40
N ASN A 39 -13.95 16.52 -0.62
CA ASN A 39 -12.76 17.26 -1.05
C ASN A 39 -12.16 16.56 -2.28
N MET A 40 -11.94 17.34 -3.35
CA MET A 40 -11.52 16.90 -4.70
C MET A 40 -10.55 15.72 -4.70
N LYS A 41 -10.91 14.66 -5.43
CA LYS A 41 -10.02 13.54 -5.75
C LYS A 41 -8.93 14.03 -6.70
N ARG A 42 -7.72 14.29 -6.22
CA ARG A 42 -6.56 14.49 -7.11
C ARG A 42 -6.29 13.18 -7.83
N LYS A 43 -6.19 13.22 -9.16
CA LYS A 43 -5.78 12.10 -10.01
C LYS A 43 -4.42 12.42 -10.57
N TYR A 44 -3.43 11.56 -10.31
CA TYR A 44 -2.06 11.75 -10.78
C TYR A 44 -1.47 10.44 -11.27
N LYS A 45 -0.37 10.53 -12.02
CA LYS A 45 0.40 9.38 -12.45
C LYS A 45 1.59 9.24 -11.51
N VAL A 46 1.91 8.01 -11.16
CA VAL A 46 3.07 7.65 -10.35
C VAL A 46 3.96 6.75 -11.20
N HIS A 47 5.24 7.06 -11.26
CA HIS A 47 6.28 6.34 -11.96
C HIS A 47 7.18 5.66 -10.92
N ILE A 48 7.31 4.33 -10.98
CA ILE A 48 8.07 3.55 -10.00
C ILE A 48 9.09 2.69 -10.73
N CYS A 49 10.37 2.78 -10.35
CA CYS A 49 11.44 1.97 -10.95
C CYS A 49 11.42 0.51 -10.47
N ASP A 50 12.05 -0.38 -11.23
CA ASP A 50 12.06 -1.83 -10.96
C ASP A 50 12.62 -2.16 -9.56
N ASP A 51 13.74 -1.52 -9.14
CA ASP A 51 14.30 -1.68 -7.80
C ASP A 51 13.28 -1.39 -6.68
N CYS A 52 12.46 -0.34 -6.85
CA CYS A 52 11.46 0.04 -5.86
C CYS A 52 10.27 -0.91 -5.87
N ILE A 53 9.90 -1.46 -7.04
CA ILE A 53 8.86 -2.49 -7.14
C ILE A 53 9.28 -3.73 -6.36
N GLU A 54 10.51 -4.20 -6.56
CA GLU A 54 11.04 -5.37 -5.84
C GLU A 54 11.00 -5.15 -4.32
N ALA A 55 11.49 -3.99 -3.85
CA ALA A 55 11.44 -3.65 -2.42
C ALA A 55 10.00 -3.58 -1.86
N ILE A 56 9.05 -3.05 -2.63
CA ILE A 56 7.63 -3.02 -2.23
C ILE A 56 7.06 -4.44 -2.15
N GLU A 57 7.37 -5.30 -3.11
CA GLU A 57 6.90 -6.69 -3.12
C GLU A 57 7.45 -7.48 -1.93
N GLU A 58 8.74 -7.33 -1.62
CA GLU A 58 9.35 -7.94 -0.44
C GLU A 58 8.70 -7.46 0.85
N TYR A 59 8.49 -6.14 0.99
CA TYR A 59 7.77 -5.57 2.12
C TYR A 59 6.36 -6.17 2.26
N CYS A 60 5.60 -6.27 1.16
CA CYS A 60 4.27 -6.86 1.17
C CYS A 60 4.27 -8.34 1.56
N LYS A 61 5.26 -9.12 1.09
CA LYS A 61 5.43 -10.53 1.46
C LYS A 61 5.71 -10.67 2.96
N ALA A 62 6.61 -9.85 3.51
CA ALA A 62 6.93 -9.85 4.94
C ALA A 62 5.71 -9.46 5.79
N ALA A 63 5.01 -8.38 5.43
CA ALA A 63 3.81 -7.93 6.14
C ALA A 63 2.69 -9.00 6.12
N LYS A 64 2.51 -9.69 4.99
CA LYS A 64 1.55 -10.80 4.88
C LYS A 64 1.93 -11.99 5.77
N ALA A 65 3.22 -12.35 5.81
CA ALA A 65 3.72 -13.40 6.68
C ALA A 65 3.46 -13.07 8.16
N GLU A 66 3.76 -11.83 8.58
CA GLU A 66 3.53 -11.37 9.95
C GLU A 66 2.03 -11.40 10.32
N SER A 67 1.15 -10.93 9.41
CA SER A 67 -0.31 -10.98 9.61
C SER A 67 -0.80 -12.42 9.81
N ASN A 68 -0.32 -13.36 9.00
CA ASN A 68 -0.68 -14.77 9.12
C ASN A 68 -0.19 -15.37 10.45
N THR A 69 1.02 -15.03 10.89
CA THR A 69 1.56 -15.47 12.19
C THR A 69 0.71 -14.96 13.35
N LYS A 70 0.29 -13.68 13.31
CA LYS A 70 -0.60 -13.09 14.32
C LYS A 70 -1.96 -13.79 14.34
N GLU A 71 -2.53 -14.12 13.19
CA GLU A 71 -3.80 -14.87 13.11
C GLU A 71 -3.67 -16.27 13.73
N VAL A 72 -2.61 -17.00 13.40
CA VAL A 72 -2.34 -18.34 13.96
C VAL A 72 -2.12 -18.28 15.47
N GLN A 73 -1.33 -17.34 15.98
CA GLN A 73 -1.14 -17.15 17.42
C GLN A 73 -2.46 -16.85 18.15
N THR A 74 -3.34 -16.06 17.53
CA THR A 74 -4.65 -15.73 18.10
C THR A 74 -5.55 -16.97 18.15
N LYS A 75 -5.55 -17.80 17.09
CA LYS A 75 -6.26 -19.09 17.06
C LYS A 75 -5.73 -20.07 18.11
N ILE A 76 -4.41 -20.23 18.22
CA ILE A 76 -3.77 -21.11 19.21
C ILE A 76 -4.13 -20.68 20.64
N LYS A 77 -4.07 -19.38 20.96
CA LYS A 77 -4.50 -18.86 22.27
C LYS A 77 -5.96 -19.19 22.57
N GLY A 78 -6.84 -19.09 21.58
CA GLY A 78 -8.24 -19.50 21.68
C GLY A 78 -8.41 -20.98 22.05
N TYR A 79 -7.69 -21.88 21.38
CA TYR A 79 -7.72 -23.31 21.70
C TYR A 79 -7.15 -23.64 23.09
N THR A 80 -6.04 -23.01 23.49
CA THR A 80 -5.47 -23.24 24.83
C THR A 80 -6.35 -22.74 25.98
N LYS A 81 -7.28 -21.81 25.71
CA LYS A 81 -8.24 -21.32 26.68
C LYS A 81 -9.40 -22.32 26.88
N GLN A 82 -9.86 -22.96 25.81
CA GLN A 82 -10.93 -23.97 25.84
C GLN A 82 -10.53 -25.29 26.51
N ILE A 83 -9.23 -25.58 26.66
CA ILE A 83 -8.72 -26.82 27.30
C ILE A 83 -8.58 -26.65 28.83
N LYS A 84 -8.72 -25.42 29.35
CA LYS A 84 -8.53 -25.10 30.78
C LYS A 84 -9.84 -24.84 31.54
N ASP A 85 -10.97 -24.91 30.86
CA ASP A 85 -12.33 -24.88 31.42
C ASP A 85 -12.93 -26.30 31.38
#